data_AF-A0A328SG73-F1
#
_entry.id   AF-A0A328SG73-F1
#
_cell.length_a   1.000
_cell.length_b   1.000
_cell.length_c   1.000
_cell.angle_alpha   90.00
_cell.angle_beta   90.00
_cell.angle_gamma   90.00
#
_symmetry.space_group_name_H-M   'P 1'
#
loop_
_entity.id
_entity.type
_entity.pdbx_description
1 polymer ?
#
loop_
_entity_poly.entity_id
_entity_poly.type
_entity_poly.pdbx_seq_one_letter_code
_entity_poly.pdbx_strand_id
1 'polypeptide(L)'
;MESVINIQNKLDKLNIIRYNTVICAKIEEINVKFLEGLKILIDEGNDINDGYYEKIDELSNLARNNLNIHSKEDYDKAVACIELADILITRGIKDVDEEILSSGFFNLKHNLNDLNIFS
;
A
#
# COMPACT_ATOMS: atom_id res chain seq x y z
N MET A 1 -39.23 -19.19 -6.36
CA MET A 1 -37.87 -19.17 -6.95
C MET A 1 -37.11 -18.00 -6.33
N GLU A 2 -36.79 -18.11 -5.03
CA GLU A 2 -36.43 -16.96 -4.19
C GLU A 2 -35.03 -17.03 -3.55
N SER A 3 -34.18 -17.99 -3.91
CA SER A 3 -32.96 -18.27 -3.10
C SER A 3 -31.60 -18.12 -3.79
N VAL A 4 -31.52 -17.93 -5.11
CA VAL A 4 -30.21 -17.84 -5.80
C VAL A 4 -29.68 -16.39 -5.85
N ILE A 5 -30.56 -15.39 -5.93
CA ILE A 5 -30.20 -13.96 -6.00
C ILE A 5 -29.64 -13.44 -4.65
N ASN A 6 -29.79 -14.18 -3.54
CA ASN A 6 -29.29 -13.74 -2.23
C ASN A 6 -27.81 -14.11 -1.99
N ILE A 7 -27.38 -15.31 -2.40
CA ILE A 7 -26.01 -15.79 -2.12
C ILE A 7 -24.98 -15.01 -2.94
N GLN A 8 -25.19 -14.84 -4.25
CA GLN A 8 -24.23 -14.14 -5.11
C GLN A 8 -24.04 -12.68 -4.65
N ASN A 9 -25.13 -11.96 -4.40
CA ASN A 9 -25.07 -10.59 -3.89
C ASN A 9 -24.35 -10.49 -2.53
N LYS A 10 -24.47 -11.51 -1.67
CA LYS A 10 -23.75 -11.55 -0.39
C LYS A 10 -22.27 -11.84 -0.61
N LEU A 11 -21.92 -12.74 -1.52
CA LEU A 11 -20.54 -13.03 -1.90
C LEU A 11 -19.85 -11.80 -2.48
N ASP A 12 -20.51 -11.07 -3.37
CA ASP A 12 -19.95 -9.86 -3.98
C ASP A 12 -19.64 -8.81 -2.92
N LYS A 13 -20.57 -8.55 -1.99
CA LYS A 13 -20.34 -7.65 -0.85
C LYS A 13 -19.18 -8.10 0.04
N LEU A 14 -19.09 -9.39 0.36
CA LEU A 14 -18.00 -9.93 1.18
C LEU A 14 -16.65 -9.87 0.45
N ASN A 15 -16.64 -10.03 -0.88
CA ASN A 15 -15.44 -9.88 -1.67
C ASN A 15 -14.92 -8.44 -1.63
N ILE A 16 -15.80 -7.44 -1.73
CA ILE A 16 -15.41 -6.02 -1.60
C ILE A 16 -14.77 -5.74 -0.23
N ILE A 17 -15.39 -6.24 0.86
CA ILE A 17 -14.81 -6.12 2.21
C ILE A 17 -13.42 -6.76 2.25
N ARG A 18 -13.31 -8.00 1.75
CA ARG A 18 -12.03 -8.73 1.71
C ARG A 18 -10.96 -7.96 0.93
N TYR A 19 -11.28 -7.40 -0.23
CA TYR A 19 -10.33 -6.65 -1.04
C TYR A 19 -9.78 -5.44 -0.29
N ASN A 20 -10.65 -4.63 0.32
CA ASN A 20 -10.23 -3.48 1.11
C ASN A 20 -9.39 -3.91 2.32
N THR A 21 -9.77 -4.97 3.03
CA THR A 21 -8.98 -5.49 4.16
C THR A 21 -7.59 -5.96 3.73
N VAL A 22 -7.49 -6.70 2.63
CA VAL A 22 -6.19 -7.20 2.13
C VAL A 22 -5.30 -6.06 1.67
N ILE A 23 -5.83 -5.08 0.93
CA ILE A 23 -5.04 -3.93 0.47
C ILE A 23 -4.57 -3.07 1.64
N CYS A 24 -5.43 -2.83 2.64
CA CYS A 24 -5.03 -2.14 3.86
C CYS A 24 -3.85 -2.84 4.53
N ALA A 25 -3.96 -4.15 4.76
CA ALA A 25 -2.88 -4.94 5.37
C ALA A 25 -1.57 -4.87 4.57
N LYS A 26 -1.65 -4.98 3.24
CA LYS A 26 -0.48 -4.89 2.37
C LYS A 26 0.18 -3.51 2.38
N ILE A 27 -0.59 -2.42 2.50
CA ILE A 27 -0.01 -1.07 2.65
C ILE A 27 0.74 -0.96 3.99
N GLU A 28 0.18 -1.52 5.06
CA GLU A 28 0.86 -1.55 6.37
C GLU A 28 2.16 -2.39 6.32
N GLU A 29 2.16 -3.50 5.60
CA GLU A 29 3.38 -4.30 5.36
C GLU A 29 4.47 -3.46 4.63
N ILE A 30 4.08 -2.67 3.64
CA ILE A 30 5.00 -1.73 2.96
C ILE A 30 5.52 -0.66 3.91
N ASN A 31 4.66 -0.08 4.76
CA ASN A 31 5.08 0.92 5.75
C ASN A 31 6.13 0.36 6.70
N VAL A 32 5.91 -0.86 7.22
CA VAL A 32 6.88 -1.54 8.10
C VAL A 32 8.19 -1.78 7.36
N LYS A 33 8.13 -2.29 6.13
CA LYS A 33 9.33 -2.57 5.34
C LYS A 33 10.12 -1.30 5.01
N PHE A 34 9.42 -0.20 4.72
CA PHE A 34 10.04 1.09 4.49
C PHE A 34 10.76 1.61 5.75
N LEU A 35 10.13 1.49 6.93
CA LEU A 35 10.76 1.81 8.22
C LEU A 35 12.01 0.97 8.49
N GLU A 36 11.96 -0.33 8.22
CA GLU A 36 13.11 -1.22 8.34
C GLU A 36 14.26 -0.77 7.43
N GLY A 37 13.95 -0.33 6.21
CA GLY A 37 14.93 0.20 5.29
C GLY A 37 15.54 1.53 5.73
N LEU A 38 14.74 2.46 6.26
CA LEU A 38 15.24 3.70 6.85
C LEU A 38 16.19 3.41 8.02
N LYS A 39 15.85 2.44 8.87
CA LYS A 39 16.72 2.01 9.96
C LYS A 39 18.07 1.49 9.44
N ILE A 40 18.07 0.67 8.39
CA ILE A 40 19.30 0.17 7.77
C ILE A 40 20.15 1.33 7.25
N LEU A 41 19.54 2.32 6.58
CA LEU A 41 20.27 3.51 6.10
C LEU A 41 20.91 4.29 7.25
N ILE A 42 20.21 4.46 8.37
CA ILE A 42 20.74 5.11 9.58
C ILE A 42 21.91 4.32 10.17
N ASP A 43 21.78 2.99 10.26
CA ASP A 43 22.82 2.10 10.78
C ASP A 43 24.10 2.14 9.90
N GLU A 44 23.95 2.39 8.60
CA GLU A 44 25.05 2.61 7.63
C GLU A 44 25.59 4.06 7.63
N GLY A 45 25.04 4.95 8.47
CA GLY A 45 25.53 6.31 8.68
C GLY A 45 24.91 7.38 7.77
N ASN A 46 23.80 7.09 7.09
CA ASN A 46 23.04 8.10 6.33
C ASN A 46 22.23 8.99 7.28
N ASP A 47 22.12 10.27 6.93
CA ASP A 47 21.27 11.23 7.64
C ASP A 47 19.86 11.19 7.04
N ILE A 48 18.89 10.67 7.80
CA ILE A 48 17.53 10.43 7.33
C ILE A 48 16.60 11.51 7.85
N ASN A 49 15.79 12.07 6.95
CA ASN A 49 14.83 13.11 7.28
C ASN A 49 13.64 12.56 8.10
N ASP A 50 13.39 13.14 9.27
CA ASP A 50 12.23 12.81 10.13
C ASP A 50 10.87 12.97 9.43
N GLY A 51 10.79 13.78 8.37
CA GLY A 51 9.59 13.95 7.56
C GLY A 51 9.07 12.66 6.93
N TYR A 52 9.89 11.60 6.81
CA TYR A 52 9.42 10.30 6.34
C TYR A 52 8.38 9.67 7.28
N TYR A 53 8.50 9.87 8.60
CA TYR A 53 7.56 9.32 9.58
C TYR A 53 6.15 9.90 9.40
N GLU A 54 6.04 11.20 9.16
CA GLU A 54 4.75 11.85 8.88
C GLU A 54 4.10 11.30 7.61
N LYS A 55 4.91 10.95 6.59
CA LYS A 55 4.40 10.38 5.33
C LYS A 55 3.93 8.94 5.48
N ILE A 56 4.55 8.18 6.37
CA ILE A 56 4.09 6.83 6.73
C ILE A 56 2.75 6.88 7.45
N ASP A 57 2.60 7.80 8.41
CA ASP A 57 1.33 8.02 9.10
C ASP A 57 0.25 8.50 8.14
N GLU A 58 0.58 9.39 7.20
CA GLU A 58 -0.34 9.85 6.16
C GLU A 58 -0.86 8.69 5.31
N LEU A 59 0.02 7.83 4.81
CA LEU A 59 -0.37 6.68 3.99
C LEU A 59 -1.17 5.65 4.81
N SER A 60 -0.80 5.40 6.06
CA SER A 60 -1.55 4.53 6.98
C SER A 60 -2.97 5.04 7.21
N ASN A 61 -3.11 6.35 7.42
CA ASN A 61 -4.41 6.98 7.63
C ASN A 61 -5.29 6.92 6.37
N LEU A 62 -4.71 7.15 5.18
CA LEU A 62 -5.42 6.96 3.92
C LEU A 62 -5.86 5.50 3.72
N ALA A 63 -4.99 4.54 4.01
CA ALA A 63 -5.32 3.13 3.90
C ALA A 63 -6.50 2.73 4.80
N ARG A 64 -6.51 3.19 6.05
CA ARG A 64 -7.56 2.82 7.01
C ARG A 64 -8.89 3.52 6.77
N ASN A 65 -8.86 4.78 6.34
CA ASN A 65 -10.05 5.63 6.34
C ASN A 65 -10.59 5.94 4.94
N ASN A 66 -9.77 5.81 3.90
CA ASN A 66 -10.08 6.30 2.56
C ASN A 66 -9.98 5.22 1.47
N LEU A 67 -9.67 3.95 1.81
CA LEU A 67 -9.70 2.87 0.80
C LEU A 67 -11.09 2.68 0.21
N ASN A 68 -11.14 2.65 -1.12
CA ASN A 68 -12.37 2.72 -1.89
C ASN A 68 -12.41 1.69 -3.03
N ILE A 69 -12.04 0.43 -2.74
CA ILE A 69 -12.02 -0.65 -3.73
C ILE A 69 -13.45 -1.18 -3.91
N HIS A 70 -13.99 -1.13 -5.13
CA HIS A 70 -15.37 -1.56 -5.44
C HIS A 70 -15.46 -2.71 -6.42
N SER A 71 -14.35 -3.13 -6.99
CA SER A 71 -14.31 -4.19 -7.98
C SER A 71 -13.05 -5.03 -7.84
N LYS A 72 -13.06 -6.19 -8.51
CA LYS A 72 -11.86 -7.00 -8.66
C LYS A 72 -10.77 -6.26 -9.46
N GLU A 73 -11.17 -5.44 -10.42
CA GLU A 73 -10.23 -4.66 -11.23
C GLU A 73 -9.48 -3.62 -10.39
N ASP A 74 -10.18 -2.91 -9.50
CA ASP A 74 -9.56 -1.95 -8.57
C ASP A 74 -8.61 -2.67 -7.60
N TYR A 75 -9.01 -3.85 -7.13
CA TYR A 75 -8.15 -4.69 -6.32
C TYR A 75 -6.87 -5.09 -7.06
N ASP A 76 -6.98 -5.60 -8.29
CA ASP A 76 -5.85 -6.05 -9.10
C ASP A 76 -4.90 -4.86 -9.41
N LYS A 77 -5.45 -3.67 -9.68
CA LYS A 77 -4.69 -2.41 -9.83
C LYS A 77 -3.91 -2.05 -8.57
N ALA A 78 -4.57 -2.06 -7.41
CA ALA A 78 -3.94 -1.75 -6.13
C ALA A 78 -2.82 -2.76 -5.80
N VAL A 79 -3.04 -4.05 -6.07
CA VAL A 79 -2.02 -5.09 -5.91
C VAL A 79 -0.79 -4.78 -6.76
N ALA A 80 -0.96 -4.46 -8.04
CA ALA A 80 0.16 -4.16 -8.93
C ALA A 80 0.98 -2.94 -8.46
N CYS A 81 0.34 -1.89 -7.96
CA CYS A 81 1.04 -0.74 -7.39
C CYS A 81 1.86 -1.11 -6.15
N ILE A 82 1.30 -1.94 -5.26
CA ILE A 82 1.99 -2.42 -4.06
C ILE A 82 3.18 -3.29 -4.42
N GLU A 83 3.03 -4.20 -5.37
CA GLU A 83 4.12 -5.07 -5.83
C GLU A 83 5.27 -4.26 -6.43
N LEU A 84 4.96 -3.22 -7.22
CA LEU A 84 5.97 -2.31 -7.75
C LEU A 84 6.72 -1.57 -6.63
N ALA A 85 5.98 -1.05 -5.64
CA ALA A 85 6.56 -0.38 -4.49
C ALA A 85 7.47 -1.33 -3.68
N ASP A 86 7.03 -2.58 -3.47
CA ASP A 86 7.80 -3.59 -2.77
C ASP A 86 9.14 -3.90 -3.44
N ILE A 87 9.14 -4.02 -4.78
CA ILE A 87 10.35 -4.24 -5.58
C ILE A 87 11.34 -3.08 -5.41
N LEU A 88 10.86 -1.85 -5.50
CA LEU A 88 11.70 -0.65 -5.38
C LEU A 88 12.25 -0.50 -3.96
N ILE A 89 11.41 -0.65 -2.93
CA ILE A 89 11.86 -0.59 -1.53
C ILE A 89 12.89 -1.68 -1.26
N THR A 90 12.64 -2.92 -1.69
CA THR A 90 13.61 -4.03 -1.54
C THR A 90 14.96 -3.69 -2.18
N ARG A 91 14.93 -3.08 -3.37
CA ARG A 91 16.14 -2.67 -4.07
C ARG A 91 16.87 -1.55 -3.32
N GLY A 92 16.15 -0.51 -2.88
CA GLY A 92 16.73 0.58 -2.11
C GLY A 92 17.38 0.09 -0.81
N ILE A 93 16.76 -0.87 -0.12
CA ILE A 93 17.37 -1.51 1.06
C ILE A 93 18.66 -2.23 0.69
N LYS A 94 18.63 -3.06 -0.35
CA LYS A 94 19.77 -3.89 -0.76
C LYS A 94 20.97 -3.04 -1.22
N ASP A 95 20.67 -1.99 -1.96
CA ASP A 95 21.67 -1.11 -2.57
C ASP A 95 22.08 0.02 -1.59
N VAL A 96 21.47 0.10 -0.41
CA VAL A 96 21.64 1.16 0.60
C VAL A 96 21.44 2.54 -0.04
N ASP A 97 20.35 2.65 -0.81
CA ASP A 97 20.01 3.79 -1.65
C ASP A 97 18.68 4.41 -1.18
N GLU A 98 18.79 5.58 -0.53
CA GLU A 98 17.65 6.34 -0.03
C GLU A 98 16.70 6.81 -1.15
N GLU A 99 17.24 7.18 -2.32
CA GLU A 99 16.42 7.69 -3.42
C GLU A 99 15.53 6.59 -3.99
N ILE A 100 16.09 5.39 -4.21
CA ILE A 100 15.30 4.25 -4.70
C ILE A 100 14.27 3.81 -3.64
N LEU A 101 14.69 3.76 -2.36
CA LEU A 101 13.83 3.40 -1.25
C LEU A 101 12.63 4.35 -1.11
N SER A 102 12.90 5.66 -1.04
CA SER A 102 11.88 6.71 -0.92
C SER A 102 11.00 6.81 -2.16
N SER A 103 11.55 6.63 -3.36
CA SER A 103 10.80 6.58 -4.61
C SER A 103 9.78 5.43 -4.62
N GLY A 104 10.18 4.23 -4.17
CA GLY A 104 9.26 3.10 -4.03
C GLY A 104 8.05 3.41 -3.14
N PHE A 105 8.32 4.05 -2.00
CA PHE A 105 7.29 4.43 -1.04
C PHE A 105 6.37 5.56 -1.55
N PHE A 106 6.93 6.67 -2.03
CA PHE A 106 6.14 7.82 -2.47
C PHE A 106 5.34 7.54 -3.73
N ASN A 107 5.88 6.76 -4.67
CA ASN A 107 5.14 6.37 -5.86
C ASN A 107 3.96 5.47 -5.53
N LEU A 108 3.99 4.69 -4.44
CA LEU A 108 2.83 3.91 -4.01
C LEU A 108 1.62 4.82 -3.77
N LYS A 109 1.80 5.83 -2.92
CA LYS A 109 0.73 6.79 -2.60
C LYS A 109 0.24 7.52 -3.86
N HIS A 110 1.16 8.01 -4.69
CA HIS A 110 0.80 8.70 -5.94
C HIS A 110 -0.01 7.80 -6.88
N ASN A 111 0.47 6.58 -7.14
CA ASN A 111 -0.20 5.66 -8.05
C ASN A 111 -1.58 5.24 -7.53
N LEU A 112 -1.73 4.98 -6.22
CA LEU A 112 -3.02 4.64 -5.63
C LEU A 112 -4.03 5.81 -5.72
N ASN A 113 -3.56 7.05 -5.55
CA ASN A 113 -4.39 8.24 -5.76
C ASN A 113 -4.82 8.39 -7.23
N ASP A 114 -3.88 8.28 -8.17
CA ASP A 114 -4.16 8.43 -9.61
C ASP A 114 -5.15 7.38 -10.13
N LEU A 115 -5.14 6.20 -9.52
CA LEU A 115 -6.08 5.10 -9.81
C LEU A 115 -7.41 5.22 -9.04
N ASN A 116 -7.62 6.29 -8.27
CA ASN A 116 -8.81 6.53 -7.44
C ASN A 116 -9.08 5.40 -6.42
N ILE A 117 -8.01 4.77 -5.92
CA ILE A 117 -8.11 3.74 -4.86
C ILE A 117 -8.40 4.38 -3.51
N PHE A 118 -7.99 5.64 -3.31
CA PHE A 118 -8.39 6.46 -2.17
C PHE A 118 -9.53 7.41 -2.54
N SER A 119 -10.49 7.61 -1.64
CA SER A 119 -11.64 8.53 -1.77
C SER A 119 -11.49 9.80 -0.94
#